data_AF-A0A5E4IN82-F1
#
_entry.id   AF-A0A5E4IN82-F1
#
_cell.length_a   1.000
_cell.length_b   1.000
_cell.length_c   1.000
_cell.angle_alpha   90.00
_cell.angle_beta   90.00
_cell.angle_gamma   90.00
#
_symmetry.space_group_name_H-M   'P 1'
#
loop_
_entity.id
_entity.type
_entity.pdbx_description
1 polymer ?
#
loop_
_entity_poly.entity_id
_entity_poly.type
_entity_poly.pdbx_seq_one_letter_code
_entity_poly.pdbx_strand_id
1 'polypeptide(L)'
;MANVKYTRIEITQEAYEALEAEAILQGKTLKKLASELVLKGISKKALNFVQDSTYSVEIKKKISNEIMDKVIEDIGTIELNIDKEILESVKNALLDEGYQGAMLFAAQNTASMQRDELFRVLTVCQINKVPSAIAADIIMRKKQ
;
A
#
# COMPACT_ATOMS: atom_id res chain seq x y z
N MET A 1 -19.52 7.26 -6.45
CA MET A 1 -19.10 6.01 -7.11
C MET A 1 -19.11 6.27 -8.61
N ALA A 2 -17.98 6.11 -9.30
CA ALA A 2 -17.95 6.26 -10.75
C ALA A 2 -18.92 5.26 -11.39
N ASN A 3 -19.72 5.72 -12.36
CA ASN A 3 -20.66 4.87 -13.09
C ASN A 3 -19.87 4.00 -14.07
N VAL A 4 -19.23 2.95 -13.56
CA VAL A 4 -18.47 2.00 -14.39
C VAL A 4 -19.48 1.15 -15.15
N LYS A 5 -19.61 1.42 -16.45
CA LYS A 5 -20.38 0.56 -17.36
C LYS A 5 -19.61 -0.74 -17.54
N TYR A 6 -20.11 -1.83 -16.98
CA TYR A 6 -19.57 -3.16 -17.22
C TYR A 6 -19.90 -3.62 -18.63
N THR A 7 -18.94 -4.25 -19.30
CA THR A 7 -19.17 -4.91 -20.58
C THR A 7 -20.16 -6.06 -20.40
N ARG A 8 -21.12 -6.18 -21.32
CA ARG A 8 -22.05 -7.30 -21.35
C ARG A 8 -21.29 -8.57 -21.73
N ILE A 9 -21.39 -9.61 -20.89
CA ILE A 9 -20.79 -10.93 -21.15
C ILE A 9 -21.88 -11.82 -21.75
N GLU A 10 -21.58 -12.42 -22.90
CA GLU A 10 -22.43 -13.43 -23.53
C GLU A 10 -21.98 -14.83 -23.08
N ILE A 11 -22.95 -15.71 -22.83
CA ILE A 11 -22.72 -17.10 -22.43
C ILE A 11 -23.50 -18.04 -23.35
N THR A 12 -23.10 -19.29 -23.40
CA THR A 12 -23.81 -20.31 -24.19
C THR A 12 -25.18 -20.62 -23.57
N GLN A 13 -26.12 -21.08 -24.40
CA GLN A 13 -27.46 -21.47 -23.95
C GLN A 13 -27.40 -22.56 -22.87
N GLU A 14 -26.58 -23.59 -23.06
CA GLU A 14 -26.36 -24.67 -22.10
C GLU A 14 -25.90 -24.13 -20.73
N ALA A 15 -24.96 -23.18 -20.73
CA ALA A 15 -24.46 -22.57 -19.49
C ALA A 15 -25.56 -21.73 -18.79
N TYR A 16 -26.42 -21.07 -19.57
CA TYR A 16 -27.54 -20.31 -19.03
C TYR A 16 -28.57 -21.23 -18.35
N GLU A 17 -28.98 -22.31 -19.02
CA GLU A 17 -29.94 -23.28 -18.49
C GLU A 17 -29.41 -23.98 -17.23
N ALA A 18 -28.13 -24.37 -17.22
CA ALA A 18 -27.49 -24.94 -16.05
C ALA A 18 -27.43 -23.95 -14.88
N LEU A 19 -27.16 -22.67 -15.15
CA LEU A 19 -27.13 -21.62 -14.15
C LEU A 19 -28.54 -21.36 -13.56
N GLU A 20 -29.59 -21.40 -14.37
CA GLU A 20 -30.98 -21.28 -13.91
C GLU A 20 -31.37 -22.44 -13.00
N ALA A 21 -31.11 -23.67 -13.42
CA ALA A 21 -31.40 -24.86 -12.63
C ALA A 21 -30.69 -24.80 -11.26
N GLU A 22 -29.40 -24.50 -11.24
CA GLU A 22 -28.61 -24.39 -10.01
C GLU A 22 -29.08 -23.24 -9.11
N ALA A 23 -29.51 -22.11 -9.70
CA ALA A 23 -30.05 -20.98 -8.95
C ALA A 23 -31.34 -21.34 -8.21
N ILE A 24 -32.22 -22.10 -8.87
CA ILE A 24 -33.46 -22.63 -8.28
C ILE A 24 -33.12 -23.59 -7.14
N LEU A 25 -32.23 -24.56 -7.37
CA LEU A 25 -31.84 -25.57 -6.38
C LEU A 25 -31.22 -24.94 -5.12
N GLN A 26 -30.43 -23.88 -5.28
CA GLN A 26 -29.80 -23.17 -4.16
C GLN A 26 -30.65 -22.04 -3.55
N GLY A 27 -31.83 -21.74 -4.12
CA GLY A 27 -32.67 -20.62 -3.68
C GLY A 27 -31.99 -19.25 -3.80
N LYS A 28 -31.17 -19.04 -4.84
CA LYS A 28 -30.43 -17.79 -5.08
C LYS A 28 -30.89 -17.14 -6.38
N THR A 29 -30.62 -15.83 -6.51
CA THR A 29 -30.83 -15.13 -7.79
C THR A 29 -29.72 -15.49 -8.79
N LEU A 30 -30.04 -15.52 -10.08
CA LEU A 30 -29.08 -15.73 -11.17
C LEU A 30 -27.84 -14.85 -11.05
N LYS A 31 -28.04 -13.55 -10.76
CA LYS A 31 -26.94 -12.59 -10.58
C LYS A 31 -26.00 -13.00 -9.44
N LYS A 32 -26.56 -13.41 -8.29
CA LYS A 32 -25.76 -13.79 -7.11
C LYS A 32 -25.00 -15.07 -7.38
N LEU A 33 -25.66 -16.08 -7.93
CA LEU A 33 -25.02 -17.35 -8.27
C LEU A 33 -23.90 -17.16 -9.30
N ALA A 34 -24.19 -16.43 -10.39
CA ALA A 34 -23.18 -16.12 -11.42
C ALA A 34 -21.97 -15.42 -10.81
N SER A 35 -22.20 -14.43 -9.94
CA SER A 35 -21.11 -13.70 -9.27
C SER A 35 -20.25 -14.65 -8.41
N GLU A 36 -20.89 -15.55 -7.64
CA GLU A 36 -20.17 -16.53 -6.82
C GLU A 36 -19.37 -17.53 -7.67
N LEU A 37 -19.95 -18.05 -8.75
CA LEU A 37 -19.28 -19.00 -9.64
C LEU A 37 -18.10 -18.36 -10.38
N VAL A 38 -18.27 -17.13 -10.88
CA VAL A 38 -17.21 -16.36 -11.51
C VAL A 38 -16.07 -16.14 -10.50
N LEU A 39 -16.36 -15.69 -9.28
CA LEU A 39 -15.33 -15.48 -8.25
C LEU A 39 -14.61 -16.78 -7.85
N LYS A 40 -15.32 -17.91 -7.80
CA LYS A 40 -14.71 -19.23 -7.51
C LYS A 40 -13.85 -19.74 -8.67
N GLY A 41 -14.23 -19.45 -9.92
CA GLY A 41 -13.55 -19.92 -11.12
C GLY A 41 -12.36 -19.04 -11.56
N ILE A 42 -12.32 -17.78 -11.14
CA ILE A 42 -11.22 -16.87 -11.45
C ILE A 42 -9.95 -17.31 -10.70
N SER A 43 -8.80 -17.24 -11.40
CA SER A 43 -7.51 -17.55 -10.79
C SER A 43 -7.16 -16.60 -9.64
N LYS A 44 -6.53 -17.13 -8.60
CA LYS A 44 -6.03 -16.33 -7.47
C LYS A 44 -5.10 -15.20 -7.91
N LYS A 45 -4.30 -15.42 -8.97
CA LYS A 45 -3.41 -14.41 -9.56
C LYS A 45 -4.20 -13.20 -10.09
N ALA A 46 -5.30 -13.43 -10.78
CA ALA A 46 -6.15 -12.36 -11.31
C ALA A 46 -6.90 -11.63 -10.18
N LEU A 47 -7.38 -12.34 -9.16
CA LEU A 47 -7.98 -11.72 -7.98
C LEU A 47 -6.99 -10.80 -7.25
N ASN A 48 -5.76 -11.29 -7.02
CA ASN A 48 -4.71 -10.51 -6.38
C ASN A 48 -4.35 -9.28 -7.23
N PHE A 49 -4.23 -9.40 -8.56
CA PHE A 49 -3.95 -8.27 -9.44
C PHE A 49 -5.00 -7.15 -9.35
N VAL A 50 -6.29 -7.51 -9.28
CA VAL A 50 -7.37 -6.51 -9.11
C VAL A 50 -7.35 -5.92 -7.70
N GLN A 51 -7.10 -6.74 -6.67
CA GLN A 51 -6.99 -6.23 -5.29
C GLN A 51 -5.80 -5.30 -5.15
N ASP A 52 -4.63 -5.64 -5.69
CA ASP A 52 -3.42 -4.82 -5.65
C ASP A 52 -3.60 -3.50 -6.42
N SER A 53 -4.32 -3.50 -7.55
CA SER A 53 -4.62 -2.26 -8.29
C SER A 53 -5.68 -1.38 -7.62
N THR A 54 -6.68 -1.95 -6.95
CA THR A 54 -7.76 -1.19 -6.30
C THR A 54 -7.41 -0.74 -4.87
N TYR A 55 -6.60 -1.51 -4.14
CA TYR A 55 -6.19 -1.16 -2.76
C TYR A 55 -4.95 -0.25 -2.69
N SER A 56 -4.08 -0.23 -3.70
CA SER A 56 -2.76 0.41 -3.55
C SER A 56 -2.70 1.89 -3.93
N VAL A 57 -3.63 2.42 -4.74
CA VAL A 57 -3.42 3.75 -5.35
C VAL A 57 -4.24 4.87 -4.72
N GLU A 58 -5.47 4.62 -4.25
CA GLU A 58 -6.37 5.71 -3.82
C GLU A 58 -6.52 5.81 -2.30
N ILE A 59 -6.70 4.69 -1.59
CA ILE A 59 -6.92 4.70 -0.14
C ILE A 59 -5.59 4.81 0.61
N LYS A 60 -4.56 4.05 0.19
CA LYS A 60 -3.20 4.21 0.72
C LYS A 60 -2.72 5.64 0.52
N LYS A 61 -2.90 6.24 -0.66
CA LYS A 61 -2.39 7.59 -0.97
C LYS A 61 -3.09 8.71 -0.19
N LYS A 62 -4.40 8.59 0.08
CA LYS A 62 -5.13 9.62 0.82
C LYS A 62 -4.88 9.54 2.33
N ILE A 63 -4.91 8.33 2.89
CA ILE A 63 -4.59 8.09 4.31
C ILE A 63 -3.09 8.33 4.57
N SER A 64 -2.21 7.94 3.63
CA SER A 64 -0.78 8.20 3.74
C SER A 64 -0.48 9.68 3.68
N ASN A 65 -1.15 10.46 2.82
CA ASN A 65 -0.87 11.90 2.74
C ASN A 65 -1.30 12.63 4.03
N GLU A 66 -2.47 12.35 4.59
CA GLU A 66 -2.89 12.98 5.86
C GLU A 66 -1.96 12.60 7.03
N ILE A 67 -1.52 11.32 7.10
CA ILE A 67 -0.55 10.88 8.12
C ILE A 67 0.84 11.46 7.84
N MET A 68 1.28 11.51 6.58
CA MET A 68 2.56 12.11 6.19
C MET A 68 2.61 13.59 6.54
N ASP A 69 1.57 14.36 6.24
CA ASP A 69 1.53 15.80 6.47
C ASP A 69 1.62 16.11 7.97
N LYS A 70 0.90 15.36 8.81
CA LYS A 70 1.01 15.46 10.28
C LYS A 70 2.41 15.09 10.78
N VAL A 71 2.99 14.02 10.25
CA VAL A 71 4.33 13.56 10.66
C VAL A 71 5.41 14.54 10.21
N ILE A 72 5.25 15.16 9.03
CA ILE A 72 6.14 16.20 8.53
C ILE A 72 6.08 17.45 9.43
N GLU A 73 4.89 17.78 9.96
CA GLU A 73 4.68 18.83 10.96
C GLU A 73 5.36 18.48 12.30
N ASP A 74 5.15 17.26 12.82
CA ASP A 74 5.77 16.76 14.06
C ASP A 74 7.31 16.67 13.97
N ILE A 75 7.85 16.37 12.78
CA ILE A 75 9.29 16.37 12.50
C ILE A 75 9.83 17.82 12.45
N GLY A 76 9.01 18.83 12.20
CA GLY A 76 9.43 20.23 12.08
C GLY A 76 10.16 20.55 10.78
N THR A 77 10.49 21.83 10.57
CA THR A 77 10.99 22.39 9.30
C THR A 77 12.50 22.24 9.08
N ILE A 78 13.19 21.49 9.93
CA ILE A 78 14.65 21.32 9.82
C ILE A 78 14.94 20.39 8.64
N GLU A 79 15.59 20.95 7.62
CA GLU A 79 16.08 20.22 6.44
C GLU A 79 17.17 19.23 6.86
N LEU A 80 17.10 18.01 6.35
CA LEU A 80 18.12 17.01 6.63
C LEU A 80 19.35 17.31 5.78
N ASN A 81 20.38 17.88 6.39
CA ASN A 81 21.66 18.10 5.72
C ASN A 81 22.49 16.80 5.70
N ILE A 82 21.97 15.82 4.94
CA ILE A 82 22.51 14.47 4.83
C ILE A 82 22.75 14.14 3.36
N ASP A 83 23.86 13.43 3.11
CA ASP A 83 24.23 12.97 1.79
C ASP A 83 23.14 12.10 1.17
N LYS A 84 22.93 12.26 -0.14
CA LYS A 84 21.85 11.58 -0.85
C LYS A 84 22.02 10.06 -0.81
N GLU A 85 23.26 9.59 -0.89
CA GLU A 85 23.60 8.17 -0.86
C GLU A 85 23.22 7.54 0.49
N ILE A 86 23.50 8.23 1.60
CA ILE A 86 23.14 7.78 2.94
C ILE A 86 21.61 7.68 3.08
N LEU A 87 20.86 8.66 2.57
CA LEU A 87 19.39 8.65 2.60
C LEU A 87 18.80 7.50 1.77
N GLU A 88 19.37 7.22 0.59
CA GLU A 88 18.95 6.12 -0.28
C GLU A 88 19.20 4.76 0.41
N SER A 89 20.35 4.61 1.08
CA SER A 89 20.67 3.41 1.86
C SER A 89 19.79 3.26 3.10
N VAL A 90 19.48 4.34 3.81
CA VAL A 90 18.53 4.34 4.94
C VAL A 90 17.14 3.93 4.45
N LYS A 91 16.68 4.46 3.31
CA LYS A 91 15.42 4.06 2.66
C LYS A 91 15.39 2.56 2.38
N ASN A 92 16.45 2.02 1.77
CA ASN A 92 16.52 0.60 1.44
C ASN A 92 16.49 -0.26 2.71
N ALA A 93 17.28 0.11 3.73
CA ALA A 93 17.25 -0.56 5.03
C ALA A 93 15.86 -0.49 5.69
N LEU A 94 15.13 0.61 5.51
CA LEU A 94 13.75 0.77 6.02
C LEU A 94 12.76 -0.18 5.33
N LEU A 95 12.92 -0.38 4.01
CA LEU A 95 12.06 -1.26 3.22
C LEU A 95 12.36 -2.74 3.47
N ASP A 96 13.64 -3.09 3.62
CA ASP A 96 14.10 -4.47 3.71
C ASP A 96 14.06 -5.01 5.16
N GLU A 97 14.47 -4.18 6.13
CA GLU A 97 14.69 -4.58 7.52
C GLU A 97 13.82 -3.79 8.53
N GLY A 98 13.06 -2.80 8.05
CA GLY A 98 12.22 -1.95 8.89
C GLY A 98 13.00 -0.92 9.71
N TYR A 99 12.34 -0.34 10.71
CA TYR A 99 12.92 0.74 11.53
C TYR A 99 14.21 0.35 12.25
N GLN A 100 14.31 -0.89 12.73
CA GLN A 100 15.49 -1.34 13.46
C GLN A 100 16.72 -1.43 12.54
N GLY A 101 16.57 -1.96 11.33
CA GLY A 101 17.65 -1.99 10.35
C GLY A 101 18.06 -0.59 9.88
N ALA A 102 17.09 0.30 9.64
CA ALA A 102 17.36 1.69 9.28
C ALA A 102 18.11 2.46 10.38
N MET A 103 17.73 2.29 11.65
CA MET A 103 18.44 2.88 12.80
C MET A 103 19.84 2.30 12.96
N LEU A 104 20.01 0.98 12.78
CA LEU A 104 21.31 0.34 12.84
C LEU A 104 22.24 0.85 11.73
N PHE A 105 21.74 0.96 10.50
CA PHE A 105 22.49 1.51 9.38
C PHE A 105 22.92 2.94 9.66
N ALA A 106 22.00 3.79 10.13
CA ALA A 106 22.31 5.17 10.49
C ALA A 106 23.37 5.24 11.61
N ALA A 107 23.30 4.36 12.62
CA ALA A 107 24.29 4.32 13.69
C ALA A 107 25.70 3.97 13.21
N GLN A 108 25.81 3.11 12.21
CA GLN A 108 27.08 2.61 11.68
C GLN A 108 27.72 3.52 10.62
N ASN A 109 26.90 4.24 9.84
CA ASN A 109 27.35 4.89 8.61
C ASN A 109 27.21 6.42 8.60
N THR A 110 26.86 7.04 9.73
CA THR A 110 26.67 8.51 9.79
C THR A 110 27.42 9.16 10.95
N ALA A 111 27.80 10.43 10.76
CA ALA A 111 28.43 11.23 11.80
C ALA A 111 27.41 11.61 12.89
N SER A 112 27.87 11.98 14.10
CA SER A 112 26.99 12.18 15.26
C SER A 112 25.78 13.07 14.98
N MET A 113 25.99 14.21 14.31
CA MET A 113 24.90 15.15 14.03
C MET A 113 23.87 14.58 13.03
N GLN A 114 24.33 13.92 11.96
CA GLN A 114 23.47 13.29 10.95
C GLN A 114 22.70 12.10 11.54
N ARG A 115 23.37 11.32 12.41
CA ARG A 115 22.78 10.22 13.14
C ARG A 115 21.64 10.71 14.02
N ASP A 116 21.88 11.75 14.82
CA ASP A 116 20.88 12.26 15.76
C ASP A 116 19.65 12.80 15.01
N GLU A 117 19.84 13.44 13.85
CA GLU A 117 18.73 13.85 12.98
C GLU A 117 17.96 12.67 12.37
N LEU A 118 18.64 11.66 11.82
CA LEU A 118 17.98 10.46 11.29
C LEU A 118 17.22 9.73 12.37
N PHE A 119 17.82 9.57 13.55
CA PHE A 119 17.19 8.93 14.68
C PHE A 119 15.95 9.71 15.12
N ARG A 120 16.01 11.05 15.18
CA ARG A 120 14.86 11.88 15.48
C ARG A 120 13.73 11.65 14.48
N VAL A 121 14.00 11.71 13.19
CA VAL A 121 13.01 11.49 12.11
C VAL A 121 12.42 10.08 12.18
N LEU A 122 13.26 9.06 12.27
CA LEU A 122 12.84 7.65 12.36
C LEU A 122 12.00 7.39 13.61
N THR A 123 12.39 7.98 14.75
CA THR A 123 11.66 7.86 16.02
C THR A 123 10.28 8.50 15.93
N VAL A 124 10.17 9.69 15.33
CA VAL A 124 8.86 10.37 15.15
C VAL A 124 7.95 9.56 14.22
N CYS A 125 8.48 9.02 13.11
CA CYS A 125 7.72 8.12 12.23
C CYS A 125 7.26 6.85 12.98
N GLN A 126 8.12 6.26 13.80
CA GLN A 126 7.80 5.06 14.57
C GLN A 126 6.74 5.32 15.65
N ILE A 127 6.83 6.43 16.39
CA ILE A 127 5.85 6.83 17.42
C ILE A 127 4.48 7.04 16.80
N ASN A 128 4.42 7.68 15.62
CA ASN A 128 3.20 7.89 14.85
C ASN A 128 2.71 6.62 14.12
N LYS A 129 3.35 5.45 14.36
CA LYS A 129 3.00 4.15 13.76
C LYS A 129 2.97 4.19 12.24
N VAL A 130 3.83 5.01 11.64
CA VAL A 130 3.95 5.15 10.20
C VAL A 130 4.51 3.84 9.63
N PRO A 131 3.88 3.24 8.61
CA PRO A 131 4.44 2.09 7.92
C PRO A 131 5.80 2.43 7.30
N SER A 132 6.74 1.48 7.29
CA SER A 132 8.09 1.65 6.74
C SER A 132 8.11 2.26 5.33
N ALA A 133 7.21 1.82 4.44
CA ALA A 133 7.11 2.36 3.09
C ALA A 133 6.79 3.87 3.07
N ILE A 134 5.96 4.35 3.99
CA ILE A 134 5.59 5.76 4.08
C ILE A 134 6.73 6.57 4.73
N ALA A 135 7.42 6.00 5.73
CA ALA A 135 8.58 6.63 6.34
C ALA A 135 9.75 6.81 5.36
N ALA A 136 9.96 5.83 4.48
CA ALA A 136 10.93 5.93 3.38
C ALA A 136 10.62 7.12 2.45
N ASP A 137 9.34 7.32 2.10
CA ASP A 137 8.91 8.46 1.28
C ASP A 137 9.12 9.81 2.01
N ILE A 138 8.84 9.87 3.33
CA ILE A 138 9.04 11.07 4.15
C ILE A 138 10.52 11.48 4.19
N ILE A 139 11.43 10.52 4.39
CA ILE A 139 12.87 10.76 4.47
C ILE A 139 13.41 11.34 3.16
N MET A 140 12.93 10.81 2.01
CA MET A 140 13.37 11.29 0.69
C MET A 140 12.86 12.70 0.36
N ARG A 141 11.73 13.12 0.92
CA ARG A 141 11.16 14.46 0.68
C ARG A 141 11.86 15.58 1.45
N LYS A 142 12.45 15.30 2.62
CA LYS A 142 13.12 16.30 3.47
C LYS A 142 14.49 16.79 2.96
N LYS A 143 14.92 16.33 1.77
CA LYS A 143 16.12 16.82 1.08
C LYS A 143 15.82 17.96 0.07
N GLN A 144 14.56 18.16 -0.31
CA GLN A 144 14.15 19.27 -1.20
C GLN A 144 13.96 20.55 -0.42
#